data_AF-A0A7J6QF67-F1
#
_entry.id   AF-A0A7J6QF67-F1
#
_cell.length_a   1.000
_cell.length_b   1.000
_cell.length_c   1.000
_cell.angle_alpha   90.00
_cell.angle_beta   90.00
_cell.angle_gamma   90.00
#
_symmetry.space_group_name_H-M   'P 1'
#
loop_
_entity.id
_entity.type
_entity.pdbx_description
1 polymer ?
#
loop_
_entity_poly.entity_id
_entity_poly.type
_entity_poly.pdbx_seq_one_letter_code
_entity_poly.pdbx_strand_id
1 'polypeptide(L)'
;QSMLGYGIRASTQGELIEQLKQRGFIRNSKVSEAMSQWAKKGLGNPRVMLVALGGSAYHFIVDRARFLPRGATDPYGNTPVKVSEGSSISTPQLHAQVLQLLSPALDSDAAPRSFLDFGCGTGYLASVAAEMGIDRVIAS
;
A
#
# COMPACT_ATOMS: atom_id res chain seq x y z
N GLN A 1 13.91 -14.16 -17.71
CA GLN A 1 12.87 -13.25 -17.19
C GLN A 1 13.55 -12.24 -16.30
N SER A 2 13.35 -10.93 -16.48
CA SER A 2 13.97 -9.94 -15.58
C SER A 2 13.42 -10.15 -14.16
N MET A 3 14.30 -10.26 -13.17
CA MET A 3 13.90 -10.40 -11.77
C MET A 3 13.10 -9.18 -11.24
N LEU A 4 13.14 -8.07 -11.98
CA LEU A 4 12.42 -6.85 -11.71
C LEU A 4 11.35 -6.69 -12.78
N GLY A 5 10.09 -6.55 -12.39
CA GLY A 5 8.93 -6.37 -13.26
C GLY A 5 8.88 -5.00 -13.93
N TYR A 6 10.03 -4.46 -14.35
CA TYR A 6 10.11 -3.22 -15.10
C TYR A 6 9.27 -3.33 -16.39
N GLY A 7 8.58 -2.24 -16.74
CA GLY A 7 7.67 -2.19 -17.89
C GLY A 7 6.19 -2.51 -17.58
N ILE A 8 5.86 -2.89 -16.35
CA ILE A 8 4.46 -2.90 -15.88
C ILE A 8 3.98 -1.46 -15.77
N ARG A 9 2.84 -1.16 -16.40
CA ARG A 9 2.15 0.13 -16.33
C ARG A 9 0.65 -0.10 -16.25
N ALA A 10 -0.04 0.83 -15.62
CA ALA A 10 -1.48 0.80 -15.42
C ALA A 10 -2.08 2.20 -15.46
N SER A 11 -3.40 2.29 -15.55
CA SER A 11 -4.13 3.56 -15.45
C SER A 11 -4.65 3.82 -14.04
N THR A 12 -4.73 2.77 -13.22
CA THR A 12 -5.17 2.84 -11.83
C THR A 12 -4.27 2.02 -10.92
N GLN A 13 -4.31 2.30 -9.61
CA GLN A 13 -3.58 1.48 -8.65
C GLN A 13 -4.11 0.05 -8.55
N GLY A 14 -5.43 -0.14 -8.63
CA GLY A 14 -6.00 -1.48 -8.61
C GLY A 14 -5.46 -2.34 -9.74
N GLU A 15 -5.38 -1.80 -10.96
CA GLU A 15 -4.76 -2.47 -12.11
C GLU A 15 -3.27 -2.75 -11.90
N LEU A 16 -2.52 -1.79 -11.35
CA LEU A 16 -1.10 -1.97 -11.05
C LEU A 16 -0.89 -3.14 -10.08
N ILE A 17 -1.63 -3.19 -8.98
CA ILE A 17 -1.49 -4.25 -7.99
C ILE A 17 -1.95 -5.59 -8.56
N GLU A 18 -3.02 -5.62 -9.35
CA GLU A 18 -3.48 -6.84 -9.98
C GLU A 18 -2.46 -7.41 -10.97
N GLN A 19 -1.82 -6.55 -11.78
CA GLN A 19 -0.73 -6.98 -12.67
C GLN A 19 0.48 -7.53 -11.89
N LEU A 20 0.82 -6.93 -10.75
CA LEU A 20 1.93 -7.41 -9.91
C LEU A 20 1.60 -8.77 -9.25
N LYS A 21 0.33 -8.99 -8.87
CA LYS A 21 -0.15 -10.29 -8.40
C LYS A 21 -0.10 -11.35 -9.49
N GLN A 22 -0.64 -11.05 -10.67
CA GLN A 22 -0.67 -11.97 -11.81
C GLN A 22 0.73 -12.44 -12.22
N ARG A 23 1.75 -11.58 -12.05
CA ARG A 23 3.15 -11.90 -12.32
C ARG A 23 3.89 -12.56 -11.14
N GLY A 24 3.19 -12.83 -10.04
CA GLY A 24 3.73 -13.55 -8.88
C GLY A 24 4.66 -12.73 -7.98
N PHE A 25 4.71 -11.41 -8.15
CA PHE A 25 5.48 -10.50 -7.29
C PHE A 25 4.78 -10.23 -5.96
N ILE A 26 3.43 -10.26 -5.97
CA ILE A 26 2.59 -10.15 -4.77
C ILE A 26 1.81 -11.45 -4.60
N ARG A 27 2.11 -12.15 -3.51
CA ARG A 27 1.55 -13.45 -3.12
C ARG A 27 0.70 -13.35 -1.86
N ASN A 28 1.00 -12.40 -0.99
CA ASN A 28 0.23 -12.18 0.24
C ASN A 28 -1.03 -11.36 -0.06
N SER A 29 -2.21 -11.91 0.23
CA SER A 29 -3.49 -11.26 -0.04
C SER A 29 -3.66 -9.96 0.73
N LYS A 30 -3.27 -9.92 2.02
CA LYS A 30 -3.34 -8.71 2.85
C LYS A 30 -2.49 -7.58 2.28
N VAL A 31 -1.28 -7.89 1.82
CA VAL A 31 -0.42 -6.90 1.15
C VAL A 31 -1.10 -6.38 -0.12
N SER A 32 -1.65 -7.29 -0.94
CA SER A 32 -2.35 -6.84 -2.14
C SER A 32 -3.59 -6.02 -1.83
N GLU A 33 -4.35 -6.36 -0.79
CA GLU A 33 -5.56 -5.64 -0.40
C GLU A 33 -5.22 -4.24 0.11
N ALA A 34 -4.27 -4.12 1.02
CA ALA A 34 -3.79 -2.83 1.54
C ALA A 34 -3.23 -1.93 0.42
N MET A 35 -2.56 -2.52 -0.57
CA MET A 35 -2.03 -1.77 -1.71
C MET A 35 -3.04 -1.51 -2.83
N SER A 36 -4.16 -2.23 -2.97
CA SER A 36 -5.03 -2.12 -4.16
C SER A 36 -5.95 -0.89 -4.18
N GLN A 37 -5.92 -0.08 -3.12
CA GLN A 37 -6.98 0.87 -2.76
C GLN A 37 -8.32 0.19 -2.54
N TRP A 38 -8.86 0.41 -1.35
CA TRP A 38 -10.12 -0.16 -0.88
C TRP A 38 -11.37 0.53 -1.45
N ALA A 39 -11.27 1.24 -2.58
CA ALA A 39 -12.39 1.98 -3.17
C ALA A 39 -13.60 1.09 -3.55
N LYS A 40 -13.43 -0.25 -3.57
CA LYS A 40 -14.52 -1.21 -3.79
C LYS A 40 -15.32 -1.60 -2.55
N LYS A 41 -14.89 -1.25 -1.34
CA LYS A 41 -15.79 -1.31 -0.17
C LYS A 41 -16.26 0.14 0.07
N GLY A 42 -17.19 0.61 -0.76
CA GLY A 42 -17.79 1.93 -0.57
C GLY A 42 -18.54 2.04 0.76
N LEU A 43 -19.27 3.15 0.95
CA LEU A 43 -20.26 3.37 2.03
C LEU A 43 -21.26 2.20 2.23
N GLY A 44 -21.34 1.24 1.30
CA GLY A 44 -22.11 -0.01 1.45
C GLY A 44 -21.46 -1.08 2.34
N ASN A 45 -20.22 -0.89 2.81
CA ASN A 45 -19.66 -1.73 3.87
C ASN A 45 -19.98 -1.08 5.24
N PRO A 46 -20.87 -1.67 6.05
CA PRO A 46 -21.29 -1.08 7.31
C PRO A 46 -20.13 -0.82 8.28
N ARG A 47 -18.99 -1.51 8.13
CA ARG A 47 -17.79 -1.27 8.95
C ARG A 47 -17.08 0.04 8.61
N VAL A 48 -17.03 0.45 7.35
CA VAL A 48 -16.45 1.77 6.99
C VAL A 48 -17.43 2.92 7.20
N MET A 49 -18.72 2.67 7.08
CA MET A 49 -19.73 3.67 7.43
C MET A 49 -19.74 3.95 8.94
N LEU A 50 -19.63 2.92 9.79
CA LEU A 50 -19.55 3.07 11.25
C LEU A 50 -18.31 3.86 11.69
N VAL A 51 -17.19 3.62 11.03
CA VAL A 51 -15.91 4.28 11.30
C VAL A 51 -15.88 5.73 10.81
N ALA A 52 -16.44 6.01 9.63
CA ALA A 52 -16.55 7.37 9.09
C ALA A 52 -17.51 8.26 9.89
N LEU A 53 -18.45 7.66 10.64
CA LEU A 53 -19.48 8.39 11.40
C LEU A 53 -19.22 8.46 12.92
N GLY A 54 -18.33 7.64 13.49
CA GLY A 54 -18.33 7.40 14.95
C GLY A 54 -16.99 7.35 15.70
N GLY A 55 -15.84 7.38 15.02
CA GLY A 55 -14.54 7.52 15.69
C GLY A 55 -13.71 6.25 15.89
N SER A 56 -12.40 6.46 15.82
CA SER A 56 -11.29 5.61 16.28
C SER A 56 -10.63 4.57 15.35
N ALA A 57 -10.89 4.57 14.03
CA ALA A 57 -10.01 3.86 13.08
C ALA A 57 -9.90 4.63 11.75
N TYR A 58 -8.81 5.36 11.52
CA TYR A 58 -8.61 6.04 10.24
C TYR A 58 -8.26 5.01 9.17
N HIS A 59 -9.22 4.56 8.36
CA HIS A 59 -8.90 3.79 7.15
C HIS A 59 -8.35 4.78 6.11
N PHE A 60 -7.07 4.65 5.77
CA PHE A 60 -6.42 5.61 4.87
C PHE A 60 -6.58 5.10 3.44
N ILE A 61 -7.12 5.93 2.54
CA ILE A 61 -7.05 5.62 1.11
C ILE A 61 -5.59 5.80 0.68
N VAL A 62 -4.82 4.69 0.69
CA VAL A 62 -3.41 4.69 0.34
C VAL A 62 -3.25 4.60 -1.18
N ASP A 63 -3.50 5.71 -1.87
CA ASP A 63 -3.28 5.85 -3.31
C ASP A 63 -1.84 6.34 -3.59
N ARG A 64 -1.00 5.54 -4.24
CA ARG A 64 0.38 5.86 -4.64
C ARG A 64 0.50 7.20 -5.34
N ALA A 65 -0.46 7.60 -6.17
CA ALA A 65 -0.44 8.88 -6.85
C ALA A 65 -0.52 10.07 -5.87
N ARG A 66 -1.14 9.88 -4.70
CA ARG A 66 -1.23 10.91 -3.64
C ARG A 66 0.09 11.13 -2.89
N PHE A 67 1.04 10.21 -3.01
CA PHE A 67 2.37 10.29 -2.42
C PHE A 67 3.41 10.87 -3.38
N LEU A 68 2.98 11.32 -4.56
CA LEU A 68 3.83 11.89 -5.59
C LEU A 68 3.60 13.40 -5.73
N PRO A 69 4.62 14.17 -6.17
CA PRO A 69 4.42 15.56 -6.53
C PRO A 69 3.37 15.72 -7.63
N ARG A 70 2.68 16.88 -7.65
CA ARG A 70 1.75 17.21 -8.74
C ARG A 70 2.50 17.20 -10.07
N GLY A 71 1.93 16.54 -11.07
CA GLY A 71 2.54 16.41 -12.40
C GLY A 71 3.59 15.30 -12.52
N ALA A 72 3.78 14.47 -11.49
CA ALA A 72 4.64 13.29 -11.60
C ALA A 72 4.20 12.38 -12.75
N THR A 73 5.16 11.93 -13.54
CA THR A 73 4.93 11.00 -14.65
C THR A 73 4.84 9.57 -14.15
N ASP A 74 3.94 8.78 -14.73
CA ASP A 74 3.82 7.32 -14.51
C ASP A 74 3.58 6.91 -13.03
N PRO A 75 2.56 7.47 -12.33
CA PRO A 75 2.30 7.16 -10.93
C PRO A 75 1.97 5.67 -10.68
N TYR A 76 1.49 4.98 -11.71
CA TYR A 76 1.11 3.57 -11.69
C TYR A 76 2.04 2.69 -12.53
N GLY A 77 3.27 3.14 -12.79
CA GLY A 77 4.33 2.33 -13.34
C GLY A 77 5.06 1.54 -12.27
N ASN A 78 5.54 0.34 -12.59
CA ASN A 78 6.46 -0.40 -11.73
C ASN A 78 7.91 0.12 -11.86
N THR A 79 8.08 1.40 -11.56
CA THR A 79 9.33 2.16 -11.70
C THR A 79 9.53 3.08 -10.50
N PRO A 80 10.78 3.40 -10.12
CA PRO A 80 11.03 4.48 -9.19
C PRO A 80 10.61 5.80 -9.83
N VAL A 81 9.99 6.67 -9.04
CA VAL A 81 9.58 8.00 -9.51
C VAL A 81 10.29 9.03 -8.66
N LYS A 82 10.97 9.99 -9.30
CA LYS A 82 11.69 11.07 -8.59
C LYS A 82 10.69 11.96 -7.85
N VAL A 83 10.99 12.26 -6.59
CA VAL A 83 10.11 13.08 -5.71
C VAL A 83 10.78 14.41 -5.41
N SER A 84 12.08 14.41 -5.13
CA SER A 84 12.89 15.61 -4.90
C SER A 84 14.28 15.44 -5.50
N GLU A 85 15.11 16.47 -5.37
CA GLU A 85 16.54 16.33 -5.66
C GLU A 85 17.15 15.28 -4.73
N GLY A 86 17.80 14.27 -5.32
CA GLY A 86 18.39 13.15 -4.59
C GLY A 86 17.43 12.11 -4.00
N SER A 87 16.11 12.19 -4.24
CA SER A 87 15.16 11.19 -3.70
C SER A 87 14.12 10.69 -4.71
N SER A 88 13.74 9.44 -4.56
CA SER A 88 12.69 8.79 -5.35
C SER A 88 11.82 7.91 -4.47
N ILE A 89 10.53 7.83 -4.79
CA ILE A 89 9.69 6.75 -4.27
C ILE A 89 10.09 5.43 -4.95
N SER A 90 10.27 4.37 -4.17
CA SER A 90 10.64 3.05 -4.68
C SER A 90 9.55 2.43 -5.55
N THR A 91 9.90 1.37 -6.30
CA THR A 91 8.92 0.65 -7.14
C THR A 91 7.78 0.09 -6.28
N PRO A 92 6.55 0.02 -6.81
CA PRO A 92 5.45 -0.72 -6.21
C PRO A 92 5.81 -2.17 -5.86
N GLN A 93 6.55 -2.86 -6.73
CA GLN A 93 7.05 -4.21 -6.46
C GLN A 93 7.93 -4.25 -5.19
N LEU A 94 8.86 -3.31 -5.02
CA LEU A 94 9.73 -3.31 -3.85
C LEU A 94 8.93 -3.10 -2.56
N HIS A 95 7.98 -2.16 -2.55
CA HIS A 95 7.11 -1.98 -1.39
C HIS A 95 6.35 -3.25 -1.05
N ALA A 96 5.76 -3.92 -2.04
CA ALA A 96 5.05 -5.17 -1.82
C ALA A 96 5.97 -6.26 -1.26
N GLN A 97 7.19 -6.40 -1.78
CA GLN A 97 8.16 -7.37 -1.28
C GLN A 97 8.54 -7.11 0.17
N VAL A 98 8.81 -5.85 0.54
CA VAL A 98 9.10 -5.46 1.94
C VAL A 98 7.91 -5.79 2.85
N LEU A 99 6.70 -5.38 2.47
CA LEU A 99 5.49 -5.63 3.27
C LEU A 99 5.19 -7.13 3.42
N GLN A 100 5.49 -7.94 2.42
CA GLN A 100 5.35 -9.40 2.52
C GLN A 100 6.33 -10.03 3.51
N LEU A 101 7.57 -9.53 3.55
CA LEU A 101 8.56 -10.00 4.52
C LEU A 101 8.17 -9.60 5.94
N LEU A 102 7.57 -8.41 6.09
CA LEU A 102 7.12 -7.89 7.37
C LEU A 102 5.75 -8.42 7.79
N SER A 103 4.96 -9.00 6.88
CA SER A 103 3.57 -9.36 7.18
C SER A 103 3.41 -10.30 8.38
N PRO A 104 4.27 -11.30 8.63
CA PRO A 104 4.13 -12.12 9.84
C PRO A 104 4.31 -11.33 11.15
N ALA A 105 5.14 -10.29 11.13
CA ALA A 105 5.37 -9.41 12.29
C ALA A 105 4.25 -8.35 12.43
N LEU A 106 3.71 -7.86 11.31
CA LEU A 106 2.56 -6.96 11.29
C LEU A 106 1.25 -7.67 11.64
N ASP A 107 1.19 -8.99 11.43
CA ASP A 107 0.02 -9.85 11.61
C ASP A 107 0.13 -10.77 12.83
N SER A 108 1.00 -10.47 13.80
CA SER A 108 1.08 -11.22 15.04
C SER A 108 -0.11 -10.90 15.97
N ASP A 109 -0.62 -11.90 16.69
CA ASP A 109 -1.64 -11.72 17.75
C ASP A 109 -1.10 -10.92 18.95
N ALA A 110 0.23 -10.79 19.06
CA ALA A 110 0.84 -9.75 19.87
C ALA A 110 0.71 -8.43 19.10
N ALA A 111 -0.27 -7.60 19.48
CA ALA A 111 -0.57 -6.27 18.93
C ALA A 111 0.64 -5.58 18.27
N PRO A 112 0.51 -4.92 17.10
CA PRO A 112 1.63 -4.20 16.49
C PRO A 112 2.08 -3.11 17.46
N ARG A 113 3.18 -3.34 18.20
CA ARG A 113 3.59 -2.40 19.27
C ARG A 113 4.34 -1.18 18.75
N SER A 114 4.83 -1.21 17.51
CA SER A 114 5.39 -0.06 16.79
C SER A 114 5.97 -0.51 15.46
N PHE A 115 5.76 0.25 14.39
CA PHE A 115 6.49 0.10 13.12
C PHE A 115 7.36 1.35 12.92
N LEU A 116 8.63 1.16 12.53
CA LEU A 116 9.58 2.25 12.27
C LEU A 116 10.12 2.13 10.84
N ASP A 117 9.87 3.15 10.02
CA ASP A 117 10.34 3.27 8.64
C ASP A 117 11.48 4.29 8.56
N PHE A 118 12.73 3.81 8.58
CA PHE A 118 13.91 4.66 8.42
C PHE A 118 14.04 5.14 6.97
N GLY A 119 14.04 6.45 6.76
CA GLY A 119 14.07 7.02 5.42
C GLY A 119 12.72 6.88 4.70
N CYS A 120 11.62 7.09 5.43
CA CYS A 120 10.24 6.93 4.95
C CYS A 120 9.91 7.73 3.67
N GLY A 121 10.69 8.75 3.34
CA GLY A 121 10.56 9.52 2.10
C GLY A 121 9.17 10.15 1.98
N THR A 122 8.38 9.66 1.04
CA THR A 122 7.00 10.12 0.83
C THR A 122 6.02 9.64 1.91
N GLY A 123 6.40 8.63 2.69
CA GLY A 123 5.53 7.98 3.67
C GLY A 123 4.59 6.92 3.08
N TYR A 124 4.75 6.55 1.80
CA TYR A 124 3.90 5.54 1.15
C TYR A 124 3.98 4.18 1.85
N LEU A 125 5.19 3.67 2.10
CA LEU A 125 5.38 2.38 2.76
C LEU A 125 4.77 2.35 4.17
N ALA A 126 5.07 3.37 4.97
CA ALA A 126 4.48 3.54 6.30
C ALA A 126 2.95 3.60 6.29
N SER A 127 2.36 4.25 5.29
CA SER A 127 0.90 4.33 5.16
C SER A 127 0.28 2.98 4.81
N VAL A 128 0.89 2.20 3.90
CA VAL A 128 0.41 0.84 3.59
C VAL A 128 0.59 -0.09 4.80
N ALA A 129 1.71 0.02 5.53
CA ALA A 129 1.94 -0.78 6.73
C ALA A 129 0.93 -0.47 7.85
N ALA A 130 0.57 0.81 8.02
CA ALA A 130 -0.49 1.22 8.94
C ALA A 130 -1.84 0.62 8.53
N GLU A 131 -2.18 0.66 7.24
CA GLU A 131 -3.41 0.06 6.70
C GLU A 131 -3.48 -1.44 6.99
N MET A 132 -2.38 -2.18 6.80
CA MET A 132 -2.32 -3.60 7.16
C MET A 132 -2.55 -3.88 8.66
N GLY A 133 -2.24 -2.91 9.53
CA GLY A 133 -2.46 -3.03 10.98
C GLY A 133 -3.86 -2.62 11.45
N ILE A 134 -4.58 -1.80 10.69
CA ILE A 134 -5.91 -1.25 11.06
C ILE A 134 -7.00 -2.31 11.07
N ASP A 135 -6.93 -3.32 10.19
CA ASP A 135 -7.94 -4.40 10.07
C ASP A 135 -8.20 -5.15 11.40
N ARG A 136 -7.26 -5.10 12.36
CA ARG A 136 -7.42 -5.76 13.66
C ARG A 136 -8.16 -4.94 14.72
N VAL A 137 -8.10 -3.61 14.68
CA VAL A 137 -8.78 -2.73 15.68
C VAL A 137 -10.31 -2.85 15.57
N ILE A 138 -10.81 -3.23 14.40
CA ILE A 138 -12.25 -3.35 14.11
C ILE A 138 -12.78 -4.78 14.39
N ALA A 139 -11.89 -5.76 14.56
CA ALA A 139 -12.25 -7.18 14.76
C ALA A 139 -12.20 -7.63 16.23
N SER A 140 -11.70 -6.80 17.16
CA SER A 140 -11.71 -6.98 18.61
C SER A 140 -12.85 -6.23 19.27
#